data_AF-A0A1V2LPZ3-F1
#
_entry.id   AF-A0A1V2LPZ3-F1
#
_cell.length_a   1.000
_cell.length_b   1.000
_cell.length_c   1.000
_cell.angle_alpha   90.00
_cell.angle_beta   90.00
_cell.angle_gamma   90.00
#
_symmetry.space_group_name_H-M   'P 1'
#
loop_
_entity.id
_entity.type
_entity.pdbx_description
1 polymer ?
#
loop_
_entity_poly.entity_id
_entity_poly.type
_entity_poly.pdbx_seq_one_letter_code
_entity_poly.pdbx_strand_id
1 'polypeptide(L)'
;MPLKRQREDGEEDEIDCSIKQPLLETDVEGQQVGTNEVKRSTRRANSKVKSKAKSLIDREITCSLPPLCSGNPQRFDTFADYELHYISNHTNTCLECKKNFPSAKLLELHISENHDPFMKIKLQRGEHVFGCFVESCDRMFRDHKKRRLHLIDKHDYPKDYLFSIVDRGIGKKDTSLIKKNTKNYGVWKPA
;
A
#
# COMPACT_ATOMS: atom_id res chain seq x y z
N MET A 1 -37.84 -42.36 6.57
CA MET A 1 -37.78 -41.21 7.50
C MET A 1 -36.84 -40.16 6.91
N PRO A 2 -37.28 -38.92 6.63
CA PRO A 2 -36.41 -37.88 6.12
C PRO A 2 -35.82 -37.07 7.27
N LEU A 3 -34.49 -37.09 7.40
CA LEU A 3 -33.75 -36.26 8.35
C LEU A 3 -33.74 -34.81 7.84
N LYS A 4 -34.54 -33.96 8.48
CA LYS A 4 -34.51 -32.51 8.28
C LYS A 4 -33.16 -31.99 8.77
N ARG A 5 -32.29 -31.54 7.85
CA ARG A 5 -31.15 -30.68 8.20
C ARG A 5 -31.74 -29.31 8.56
N GLN A 6 -31.71 -28.99 9.85
CA GLN A 6 -32.04 -27.67 10.33
C GLN A 6 -30.97 -26.69 9.83
N ARG A 7 -31.45 -25.53 9.37
CA ARG A 7 -30.66 -24.38 8.98
C ARG A 7 -30.36 -23.67 10.30
N GLU A 8 -29.11 -23.67 10.73
CA GLU A 8 -28.70 -22.88 11.89
C GLU A 8 -28.49 -21.45 11.39
N ASP A 9 -29.35 -20.59 11.90
CA ASP A 9 -29.40 -19.17 11.63
C ASP A 9 -28.16 -18.53 12.27
N GLY A 10 -27.22 -18.10 11.42
CA GLY A 10 -26.00 -17.44 11.86
C GLY A 10 -26.32 -16.09 12.48
N GLU A 11 -26.31 -16.09 13.81
CA GLU A 11 -26.37 -14.95 14.72
C GLU A 11 -25.40 -13.84 14.24
N GLU A 12 -25.95 -12.65 14.01
CA GLU A 12 -25.20 -11.46 13.61
C GLU A 12 -24.50 -10.90 14.85
N ASP A 13 -23.22 -11.23 15.02
CA ASP A 13 -22.38 -10.59 16.03
C ASP A 13 -22.12 -9.13 15.64
N GLU A 14 -23.02 -8.24 16.06
CA GLU A 14 -22.79 -6.82 16.19
C GLU A 14 -21.69 -6.58 17.25
N ILE A 15 -20.44 -6.63 16.82
CA ILE A 15 -19.33 -6.12 17.64
C ILE A 15 -19.31 -4.60 17.46
N ASP A 16 -20.12 -3.93 18.30
CA ASP A 16 -20.09 -2.50 18.58
C ASP A 16 -18.80 -2.16 19.33
N CYS A 17 -17.88 -1.47 18.66
CA CYS A 17 -16.74 -0.86 19.33
C CYS A 17 -17.02 0.62 19.51
N SER A 18 -17.81 0.91 20.53
CA SER A 18 -17.96 2.24 21.10
C SER A 18 -17.08 2.36 22.36
N ILE A 19 -16.26 3.41 22.35
CA ILE A 19 -15.64 4.14 23.46
C ILE A 19 -14.40 3.54 24.18
N LYS A 20 -13.22 4.19 24.02
CA LYS A 20 -12.60 5.15 24.97
C LYS A 20 -11.12 5.38 24.62
N GLN A 21 -10.80 6.62 24.23
CA GLN A 21 -9.43 7.15 24.17
C GLN A 21 -8.78 7.10 25.57
N PRO A 22 -7.47 6.85 25.64
CA PRO A 22 -6.63 7.51 26.63
C PRO A 22 -5.55 8.34 25.96
N LEU A 23 -5.55 9.62 26.33
CA LEU A 23 -4.49 10.61 26.15
C LEU A 23 -3.25 10.16 26.94
N LEU A 24 -2.08 10.14 26.30
CA LEU A 24 -0.80 10.20 27.00
C LEU A 24 0.06 11.28 26.35
N GLU A 25 0.18 12.36 27.12
CA GLU A 25 1.13 13.44 26.97
C GLU A 25 2.54 12.90 27.25
N THR A 26 3.48 13.18 26.36
CA THR A 26 4.90 13.19 26.71
C THR A 26 5.55 14.44 26.14
N ASP A 27 5.91 15.32 27.06
CA ASP A 27 6.71 16.52 26.82
C ASP A 27 8.13 16.13 26.42
N VAL A 28 8.61 16.64 25.28
CA VAL A 28 10.04 16.73 24.97
C VAL A 28 10.32 18.11 24.37
N GLU A 29 10.78 19.00 25.23
CA GLU A 29 11.57 20.20 24.93
C GLU A 29 12.77 19.78 24.04
N GLY A 30 13.04 20.38 22.89
CA GLY A 30 13.43 21.78 22.71
C GLY A 30 14.91 21.84 22.31
N GLN A 31 15.23 21.91 21.02
CA GLN A 31 16.55 22.40 20.57
C GLN A 31 16.42 23.10 19.21
N GLN A 32 16.41 24.43 19.27
CA GLN A 32 16.49 25.36 18.15
C GLN A 32 17.93 25.48 17.67
N VAL A 33 18.16 25.52 16.36
CA VAL A 33 19.39 26.08 15.78
C VAL A 33 19.05 26.99 14.60
N GLY A 34 19.13 28.29 14.86
CA GLY A 34 19.84 29.26 14.02
C GLY A 34 19.25 29.61 12.65
N THR A 35 18.33 30.58 12.64
CA THR A 35 18.04 31.39 11.45
C THR A 35 19.16 32.42 11.22
N ASN A 36 19.86 32.34 10.10
CA ASN A 36 20.73 33.42 9.63
C ASN A 36 20.19 34.00 8.33
N GLU A 37 19.57 35.17 8.44
CA GLU A 37 19.29 36.10 7.35
C GLU A 37 20.60 36.55 6.70
N VAL A 38 20.72 36.43 5.38
CA VAL A 38 21.77 37.09 4.60
C VAL A 38 21.15 37.94 3.50
N LYS A 39 21.58 39.19 3.49
CA LYS A 39 21.05 40.34 2.79
C LYS A 39 21.13 40.19 1.26
N ARG A 40 20.04 40.61 0.62
CA ARG A 40 19.91 40.87 -0.81
C ARG A 40 20.90 41.98 -1.24
N SER A 41 21.81 41.67 -2.14
CA SER A 41 22.56 42.69 -2.89
C SER A 41 22.70 42.30 -4.36
N THR A 42 22.39 43.28 -5.18
CA THR A 42 22.31 43.25 -6.64
C THR A 42 23.69 43.40 -7.28
N ARG A 43 23.97 42.65 -8.36
CA ARG A 43 24.28 43.11 -9.73
C ARG A 43 25.15 42.12 -10.51
N ARG A 44 24.76 41.98 -11.79
CA ARG A 44 25.43 41.36 -12.94
C ARG A 44 26.94 41.62 -13.03
N ALA A 45 27.70 40.61 -13.46
CA ALA A 45 28.45 40.66 -14.72
C ALA A 45 28.89 39.25 -15.16
N ASN A 46 29.07 39.15 -16.47
CA ASN A 46 29.22 37.98 -17.31
C ASN A 46 30.66 37.46 -17.30
N SER A 47 30.88 36.15 -17.13
CA SER A 47 32.15 35.52 -17.53
C SER A 47 31.89 34.10 -18.02
N LYS A 48 31.97 33.99 -19.35
CA LYS A 48 31.91 32.77 -20.14
C LYS A 48 33.16 31.93 -19.83
N VAL A 49 33.06 31.00 -18.89
CA VAL A 49 34.09 29.99 -18.65
C VAL A 49 33.51 28.63 -19.01
N LYS A 50 33.90 28.14 -20.19
CA LYS A 50 33.70 26.75 -20.58
C LYS A 50 34.71 25.90 -19.81
N SER A 51 34.35 25.44 -18.62
CA SER A 51 35.11 24.41 -17.92
C SER A 51 34.32 23.10 -17.97
N LYS A 52 34.61 22.31 -18.99
CA LYS A 52 34.20 20.91 -19.12
C LYS A 52 34.99 20.10 -18.08
N ALA A 53 34.57 20.18 -16.82
CA ALA A 53 35.00 19.23 -15.80
C ALA A 53 34.15 17.97 -15.97
N LYS A 54 34.65 17.00 -16.73
CA LYS A 54 34.13 15.63 -16.71
C LYS A 54 34.42 15.07 -15.32
N SER A 55 33.41 14.96 -14.46
CA SER A 55 33.52 14.28 -13.17
C SER A 55 33.80 12.80 -13.41
N LEU A 56 34.95 12.32 -12.94
CA LEU A 56 35.42 10.95 -13.12
C LEU A 56 34.78 9.95 -12.14
N ILE A 57 33.47 9.99 -11.95
CA ILE A 57 32.69 8.82 -11.54
C ILE A 57 31.23 9.05 -11.96
N ASP A 58 30.92 8.77 -13.22
CA ASP A 58 29.53 8.49 -13.60
C ASP A 58 29.23 7.08 -13.06
N ARG A 59 28.91 6.99 -11.76
CA ARG A 59 28.45 5.73 -11.18
C ARG A 59 27.03 5.53 -11.67
N GLU A 60 26.85 4.98 -12.87
CA GLU A 60 25.53 4.54 -13.33
C GLU A 60 24.97 3.57 -12.28
N ILE A 61 23.95 4.00 -11.53
CA ILE A 61 23.30 3.17 -10.52
C ILE A 61 22.26 2.33 -11.25
N THR A 62 22.37 1.01 -11.13
CA THR A 62 21.47 0.10 -11.84
C THR A 62 20.79 -0.87 -10.88
N CYS A 63 19.47 -1.03 -11.02
CA CYS A 63 18.72 -2.04 -10.31
C CYS A 63 18.50 -3.25 -11.22
N SER A 64 18.99 -4.42 -10.81
CA SER A 64 18.80 -5.72 -11.47
C SER A 64 18.10 -6.74 -10.56
N LEU A 65 17.51 -6.28 -9.44
CA LEU A 65 16.94 -7.15 -8.42
C LEU A 65 15.67 -7.86 -8.93
N PRO A 66 15.54 -9.18 -8.69
CA PRO A 66 14.26 -9.87 -8.84
C PRO A 66 13.21 -9.27 -7.89
N PRO A 67 11.90 -9.31 -8.20
CA PRO A 67 11.29 -9.94 -9.38
C PRO A 67 10.92 -8.98 -10.53
N LEU A 68 10.96 -7.65 -10.32
CA LEU A 68 10.56 -6.67 -11.33
C LEU A 68 11.71 -6.24 -12.26
N CYS A 69 12.95 -6.16 -11.75
CA CYS A 69 14.07 -5.57 -12.47
C CYS A 69 15.04 -6.60 -13.07
N SER A 70 14.84 -7.90 -12.83
CA SER A 70 15.70 -8.96 -13.37
C SER A 70 15.61 -9.10 -14.90
N GLY A 71 14.45 -8.78 -15.50
CA GLY A 71 14.24 -8.84 -16.96
C GLY A 71 14.38 -7.49 -17.67
N ASN A 72 14.33 -6.38 -16.94
CA ASN A 72 14.52 -5.04 -17.49
C ASN A 72 15.23 -4.15 -16.45
N PRO A 73 16.57 -4.22 -16.38
CA PRO A 73 17.33 -3.45 -15.40
C PRO A 73 17.05 -1.96 -15.56
N GLN A 74 16.75 -1.27 -14.46
CA GLN A 74 16.49 0.17 -14.46
C GLN A 74 17.78 0.91 -14.13
N ARG A 75 18.07 1.99 -14.86
CA ARG A 75 19.24 2.85 -14.62
C ARG A 75 18.78 4.17 -14.02
N PHE A 76 19.58 4.70 -13.11
CA PHE A 76 19.31 5.93 -12.38
C PHE A 76 20.54 6.83 -12.38
N ASP A 77 20.31 8.13 -12.56
CA ASP A 77 21.34 9.15 -12.55
C ASP A 77 21.70 9.59 -11.13
N THR A 78 20.75 9.47 -10.18
CA THR A 78 20.97 9.79 -8.77
C THR A 78 20.62 8.63 -7.84
N PHE A 79 21.28 8.60 -6.68
CA PHE A 79 21.00 7.61 -5.64
C PHE A 79 19.60 7.77 -5.04
N ALA A 80 19.11 9.01 -4.92
CA ALA A 80 17.76 9.28 -4.42
C ALA A 80 16.68 8.65 -5.31
N ASP A 81 16.83 8.71 -6.64
CA ASP A 81 15.88 8.07 -7.57
C ASP A 81 15.91 6.54 -7.43
N TYR A 82 17.09 5.96 -7.20
CA TYR A 82 17.23 4.53 -6.94
C TYR A 82 16.57 4.11 -5.62
N GLU A 83 16.73 4.87 -4.54
CA GLU A 83 16.07 4.59 -3.26
C GLU A 83 14.55 4.64 -3.37
N LEU A 84 14.01 5.66 -4.03
CA LEU A 84 12.57 5.77 -4.28
C LEU A 84 12.05 4.59 -5.08
N HIS A 85 12.79 4.19 -6.13
CA HIS A 85 12.48 2.99 -6.90
C HIS A 85 12.51 1.72 -6.05
N TYR A 86 13.52 1.55 -5.18
CA TYR A 86 13.63 0.38 -4.32
C TYR A 86 12.45 0.31 -3.34
N ILE A 87 12.14 1.43 -2.70
CA ILE A 87 11.02 1.54 -1.77
C ILE A 87 9.70 1.20 -2.48
N SER A 88 9.45 1.80 -3.64
CA SER A 88 8.19 1.59 -4.35
C SER A 88 8.08 0.21 -4.99
N ASN A 89 9.15 -0.36 -5.55
CA ASN A 89 9.05 -1.54 -6.41
C ASN A 89 9.54 -2.85 -5.78
N HIS A 90 10.33 -2.78 -4.71
CA HIS A 90 10.96 -3.96 -4.10
C HIS A 90 10.56 -4.21 -2.65
N THR A 91 10.13 -3.19 -1.90
CA THR A 91 9.86 -3.35 -0.45
C THR A 91 8.67 -4.25 -0.16
N ASN A 92 7.54 -4.01 -0.80
CA ASN A 92 6.27 -4.69 -0.51
C ASN A 92 5.84 -5.54 -1.71
N THR A 93 6.69 -6.47 -2.14
CA THR A 93 6.45 -7.29 -3.33
C THR A 93 6.24 -8.75 -2.96
N CYS A 94 5.16 -9.35 -3.46
CA CYS A 94 4.88 -10.77 -3.27
C CYS A 94 5.86 -11.63 -4.09
N LEU A 95 6.49 -12.60 -3.45
CA LEU A 95 7.48 -13.47 -4.09
C LEU A 95 6.84 -14.49 -5.06
N GLU A 96 5.62 -14.95 -4.75
CA GLU A 96 4.89 -15.94 -5.54
C GLU A 96 4.38 -15.34 -6.86
N CYS A 97 3.61 -14.24 -6.80
CA CYS A 97 2.97 -13.64 -7.97
C CYS A 97 3.65 -12.38 -8.51
N LYS A 98 4.72 -11.90 -7.84
CA LYS A 98 5.53 -10.73 -8.25
C LYS A 98 4.75 -9.41 -8.31
N LYS A 99 3.59 -9.35 -7.63
CA LYS A 99 2.78 -8.13 -7.48
C LYS A 99 3.35 -7.25 -6.38
N ASN A 100 3.29 -5.94 -6.59
CA ASN A 100 3.76 -4.94 -5.63
C ASN A 100 2.58 -4.26 -4.92
N PHE A 101 2.79 -3.85 -3.67
CA PHE A 101 1.78 -3.26 -2.79
C PHE A 101 2.32 -1.98 -2.13
N PRO A 102 1.47 -1.03 -1.75
CA PRO A 102 1.94 0.22 -1.15
C PRO A 102 2.28 0.10 0.33
N SER A 103 1.75 -0.90 1.03
CA SER A 103 1.99 -1.14 2.47
C SER A 103 2.21 -2.63 2.73
N ALA A 104 2.97 -2.94 3.79
CA ALA A 104 3.18 -4.29 4.29
C ALA A 104 1.85 -4.96 4.67
N LYS A 105 0.89 -4.21 5.25
CA LYS A 105 -0.43 -4.76 5.60
C LYS A 105 -1.19 -5.31 4.40
N LEU A 106 -1.14 -4.59 3.27
CA LEU A 106 -1.79 -5.03 2.04
C LEU A 106 -1.09 -6.24 1.41
N LEU A 107 0.23 -6.34 1.55
CA LEU A 107 0.99 -7.51 1.14
C LEU A 107 0.63 -8.74 2.00
N GLU A 108 0.54 -8.57 3.32
CA GLU A 108 0.12 -9.63 4.25
C GLU A 108 -1.27 -10.15 3.89
N LEU A 109 -2.24 -9.23 3.75
CA LEU A 109 -3.61 -9.57 3.33
C LEU A 109 -3.63 -10.24 1.97
N HIS A 110 -2.78 -9.82 1.03
CA HIS A 110 -2.69 -10.46 -0.27
C HIS A 110 -2.24 -11.91 -0.14
N ILE A 111 -1.18 -12.17 0.63
CA ILE A 111 -0.65 -13.52 0.83
C ILE A 111 -1.70 -14.39 1.52
N SER A 112 -2.31 -13.90 2.60
CA SER A 112 -3.34 -14.65 3.32
C SER A 112 -4.58 -14.90 2.46
N GLU A 113 -5.01 -13.95 1.64
CA GLU A 113 -6.28 -14.08 0.90
C GLU A 113 -6.14 -14.79 -0.45
N ASN A 114 -4.98 -14.66 -1.11
CA ASN A 114 -4.77 -15.14 -2.49
C ASN A 114 -3.82 -16.34 -2.57
N HIS A 115 -2.91 -16.51 -1.61
CA HIS A 115 -1.89 -17.55 -1.67
C HIS A 115 -2.07 -18.64 -0.61
N ASP A 116 -2.93 -18.47 0.39
CA ASP A 116 -3.24 -19.55 1.35
C ASP A 116 -4.11 -20.64 0.68
N PRO A 117 -3.60 -21.89 0.55
CA PRO A 117 -4.34 -23.00 -0.05
C PRO A 117 -5.63 -23.35 0.68
N PHE A 118 -5.72 -23.00 1.97
CA PHE A 118 -6.89 -23.28 2.80
C PHE A 118 -8.00 -22.24 2.65
N MET A 119 -7.79 -21.16 1.89
CA MET A 119 -8.78 -20.09 1.74
C MET A 119 -10.14 -20.56 1.25
N LYS A 120 -10.15 -21.45 0.24
CA LYS A 120 -11.39 -22.01 -0.29
C LYS A 120 -12.14 -22.83 0.77
N ILE A 121 -11.41 -23.54 1.63
CA ILE A 121 -11.97 -24.35 2.71
C ILE A 121 -12.53 -23.45 3.82
N LYS A 122 -11.76 -22.45 4.26
CA LYS A 122 -12.19 -21.47 5.26
C LYS A 122 -13.46 -20.73 4.82
N LEU A 123 -13.52 -20.33 3.55
CA LEU A 123 -14.69 -19.68 2.99
C LEU A 123 -15.92 -20.61 2.95
N GLN A 124 -15.74 -21.89 2.61
CA GLN A 124 -16.84 -22.88 2.67
C GLN A 124 -17.32 -23.16 4.09
N ARG A 125 -16.43 -23.08 5.08
CA ARG A 125 -16.79 -23.15 6.51
C ARG A 125 -17.49 -21.89 7.01
N GLY A 126 -17.51 -20.82 6.20
CA GLY A 126 -18.06 -19.53 6.60
C GLY A 126 -17.16 -18.76 7.56
N GLU A 127 -15.86 -19.05 7.60
CA GLU A 127 -14.93 -18.29 8.43
C GLU A 127 -14.71 -16.87 7.88
N HIS A 128 -14.32 -15.94 8.75
CA HIS A 128 -13.99 -14.57 8.37
C HIS A 128 -12.56 -14.54 7.87
N VAL A 129 -12.38 -14.37 6.56
CA VAL A 129 -11.05 -14.49 5.92
C VAL A 129 -10.50 -13.16 5.40
N PHE A 130 -11.35 -12.15 5.25
CA PHE A 130 -10.99 -10.86 4.66
C PHE A 130 -10.68 -9.83 5.75
N GLY A 131 -9.42 -9.44 5.91
CA GLY A 131 -9.01 -8.48 6.94
C GLY A 131 -9.18 -7.01 6.53
N CYS A 132 -9.26 -6.11 7.51
CA CYS A 132 -9.22 -4.66 7.27
C CYS A 132 -7.83 -4.20 6.80
N PHE A 133 -7.78 -3.09 6.04
CA PHE A 133 -6.54 -2.55 5.48
C PHE A 133 -5.73 -1.73 6.49
N VAL A 134 -6.34 -1.32 7.59
CA VAL A 134 -5.72 -0.46 8.60
C VAL A 134 -5.07 -1.33 9.66
N GLU A 135 -3.80 -1.06 9.98
CA GLU A 135 -3.00 -1.86 10.94
C GLU A 135 -3.55 -1.80 12.37
N SER A 136 -4.24 -0.72 12.73
CA SER A 136 -4.91 -0.58 14.03
C SER A 136 -6.32 -1.20 14.08
N CYS A 137 -6.73 -1.93 13.04
CA CYS A 137 -8.07 -2.51 12.94
C CYS A 137 -8.01 -4.00 12.60
N ASP A 138 -8.37 -4.84 13.57
CA ASP A 138 -8.33 -6.30 13.45
C ASP A 138 -9.66 -6.91 12.96
N ARG A 139 -10.55 -6.10 12.39
CA ARG A 139 -11.85 -6.60 11.90
C ARG A 139 -11.68 -7.51 10.69
N MET A 140 -12.34 -8.66 10.73
CA MET A 140 -12.37 -9.64 9.65
C MET A 140 -13.78 -9.84 9.09
N PHE A 141 -13.88 -10.09 7.79
CA PHE A 141 -15.13 -10.15 7.04
C PHE A 141 -15.23 -11.45 6.24
N ARG A 142 -16.47 -11.90 6.01
CA ARG A 142 -16.76 -13.03 5.10
C ARG A 142 -16.85 -12.62 3.63
N ASP A 143 -17.14 -11.34 3.37
CA ASP A 143 -17.31 -10.80 2.01
C ASP A 143 -16.44 -9.56 1.79
N HIS A 144 -15.83 -9.46 0.60
CA HIS A 144 -15.14 -8.24 0.16
C HIS A 144 -16.04 -7.00 0.15
N LYS A 145 -17.35 -7.19 -0.10
CA LYS A 145 -18.34 -6.09 -0.09
C LYS A 145 -18.50 -5.50 1.31
N LYS A 146 -18.61 -6.34 2.34
CA LYS A 146 -18.73 -5.92 3.74
C LYS A 146 -17.45 -5.23 4.21
N ARG A 147 -16.28 -5.79 3.87
CA ARG A 147 -14.97 -5.15 4.12
C ARG A 147 -14.91 -3.74 3.53
N ARG A 148 -15.34 -3.59 2.27
CA ARG A 148 -15.34 -2.29 1.60
C ARG A 148 -16.24 -1.27 2.30
N LEU A 149 -17.45 -1.66 2.68
CA LEU A 149 -18.35 -0.77 3.44
C LEU A 149 -17.71 -0.35 4.76
N HIS A 150 -17.13 -1.30 5.50
CA HIS A 150 -16.41 -0.98 6.74
C HIS A 150 -15.27 0.03 6.54
N LEU A 151 -14.47 -0.12 5.48
CA LEU A 151 -13.39 0.83 5.18
C LEU A 151 -13.94 2.23 4.86
N ILE A 152 -15.08 2.32 4.17
CA ILE A 152 -15.72 3.60 3.85
C ILE A 152 -16.32 4.23 5.11
N ASP A 153 -17.04 3.45 5.92
CA ASP A 153 -17.86 3.97 7.01
C ASP A 153 -17.08 4.19 8.32
N LYS A 154 -16.05 3.38 8.59
CA LYS A 154 -15.25 3.45 9.84
C LYS A 154 -13.86 4.05 9.65
N HIS A 155 -13.33 4.03 8.44
CA HIS A 155 -11.99 4.54 8.13
C HIS A 155 -12.00 5.63 7.06
N ASP A 156 -13.19 6.13 6.68
CA ASP A 156 -13.38 7.24 5.75
C ASP A 156 -12.66 7.06 4.40
N TYR A 157 -12.51 5.81 3.94
CA TYR A 157 -11.91 5.56 2.64
C TYR A 157 -12.79 6.15 1.53
N PRO A 158 -12.19 6.84 0.54
CA PRO A 158 -12.93 7.32 -0.62
C PRO A 158 -13.65 6.17 -1.35
N LYS A 159 -14.87 6.41 -1.80
CA LYS A 159 -15.68 5.38 -2.49
C LYS A 159 -15.03 4.89 -3.79
N ASP A 160 -14.24 5.75 -4.40
CA ASP A 160 -13.44 5.57 -5.61
C ASP A 160 -12.04 4.96 -5.35
N TYR A 161 -11.71 4.64 -4.09
CA TYR A 161 -10.49 3.91 -3.78
C TYR A 161 -10.44 2.53 -4.47
N LEU A 162 -9.24 2.09 -4.83
CA LEU A 162 -8.94 0.78 -5.41
C LEU A 162 -9.00 -0.34 -4.37
N PHE A 163 -10.20 -0.71 -3.90
CA PHE A 163 -10.37 -1.81 -2.92
C PHE A 163 -9.92 -3.20 -3.42
N SER A 164 -9.79 -3.38 -4.75
CA SER A 164 -9.24 -4.60 -5.34
C SER A 164 -7.71 -4.65 -5.34
N ILE A 165 -7.04 -3.72 -4.67
CA ILE A 165 -5.58 -3.66 -4.59
C ILE A 165 -5.01 -4.92 -3.97
N VAL A 166 -5.69 -5.53 -2.99
CA VAL A 166 -5.26 -6.78 -2.35
C VAL A 166 -5.20 -7.93 -3.36
N ASP A 167 -6.11 -8.00 -4.33
CA ASP A 167 -6.09 -9.08 -5.32
C ASP A 167 -5.14 -8.78 -6.50
N ARG A 168 -5.10 -7.52 -6.94
CA ARG A 168 -4.41 -7.12 -8.18
C ARG A 168 -2.99 -6.60 -7.99
N GLY A 169 -2.68 -6.04 -6.82
CA GLY A 169 -1.48 -5.22 -6.62
C GLY A 169 -1.52 -3.90 -7.39
N ILE A 170 -0.43 -3.14 -7.31
CA ILE A 170 -0.21 -1.91 -8.08
C ILE A 170 0.31 -2.28 -9.47
N GLY A 171 -0.42 -1.88 -10.51
CA GLY A 171 0.01 -2.02 -11.89
C GLY A 171 0.82 -0.83 -12.38
N LYS A 172 1.64 -1.02 -13.42
CA LYS A 172 2.40 0.05 -14.09
C LYS A 172 1.53 1.19 -14.65
N LYS A 173 0.23 0.94 -14.85
CA LYS A 173 -0.75 1.91 -15.37
C LYS A 173 -1.46 2.68 -14.24
N ASP A 174 -1.32 2.21 -13.00
CA ASP A 174 -1.99 2.82 -11.85
C ASP A 174 -1.12 3.98 -11.35
N THR A 175 -1.48 5.18 -11.80
CA THR A 175 -0.83 6.42 -11.36
C THR A 175 -1.39 6.92 -10.01
N SER A 176 -2.49 6.33 -9.54
CA SER A 176 -3.14 6.68 -8.28
C SER A 176 -3.94 5.49 -7.73
N LEU A 177 -4.06 5.43 -6.40
CA LEU A 177 -4.95 4.49 -5.71
C LEU A 177 -6.42 4.91 -5.73
N ILE A 178 -6.71 6.08 -6.27
CA ILE A 178 -8.04 6.63 -6.44
C ILE A 178 -8.42 6.52 -7.92
N LYS A 179 -9.52 5.83 -8.22
CA LYS A 179 -10.02 5.73 -9.59
C LYS A 179 -10.62 7.04 -10.04
N LYS A 180 -9.99 7.69 -11.02
CA LYS A 180 -10.59 8.81 -11.76
C LYS A 180 -11.72 8.27 -12.64
N ASN A 181 -12.92 8.16 -12.07
CA ASN A 181 -14.21 7.91 -12.73
C ASN A 181 -14.31 6.62 -13.58
N THR A 182 -15.10 5.64 -13.14
CA THR A 182 -16.07 4.89 -13.99
C THR A 182 -16.83 3.83 -13.20
N LYS A 183 -18.12 3.76 -13.52
CA LYS A 183 -19.14 2.81 -13.07
C LYS A 183 -18.76 1.36 -13.41
N ASN A 184 -17.97 0.69 -12.59
CA ASN A 184 -18.12 -0.75 -12.31
C ASN A 184 -17.05 -1.23 -11.33
N TYR A 185 -17.52 -1.84 -10.25
CA TYR A 185 -16.67 -2.63 -9.39
C TYR A 185 -16.31 -3.91 -10.13
N GLY A 186 -15.01 -4.15 -10.30
CA GLY A 186 -14.52 -5.38 -10.93
C GLY A 186 -15.01 -6.57 -10.12
N VAL A 187 -15.63 -7.53 -10.81
CA VAL A 187 -16.00 -8.83 -10.26
C VAL A 187 -14.74 -9.43 -9.63
N TRP A 188 -14.78 -9.68 -8.33
CA TRP A 188 -13.73 -10.45 -7.65
C TRP A 188 -13.66 -11.82 -8.29
N LYS A 189 -12.47 -12.21 -8.73
CA LYS A 189 -12.21 -13.54 -9.29
C LYS A 189 -11.20 -14.20 -8.38
N PRO A 190 -11.53 -15.36 -7.77
CA PRO A 190 -10.52 -16.14 -7.07
C PRO A 190 -9.45 -16.61 -8.07
N ALA A 191 -8.23 -16.77 -7.58
CA ALA A 191 -7.16 -17.46 -8.29
C ALA A 191 -7.48 -18.95 -8.51
#